data_AF-A0A7S1NMM4-F1
#
_entry.id   AF-A0A7S1NMM4-F1
#
_cell.length_a   1.000
_cell.length_b   1.000
_cell.length_c   1.000
_cell.angle_alpha   90.00
_cell.angle_beta   90.00
_cell.angle_gamma   90.00
#
_symmetry.space_group_name_H-M   'P 1'
#
loop_
_entity.id
_entity.type
_entity.pdbx_description
1 polymer ?
#
loop_
_entity_poly.entity_id
_entity_poly.type
_entity_poly.pdbx_seq_one_letter_code
_entity_poly.pdbx_strand_id
1 'polypeptide(L)'
;MSLAQDGDDEKRAQQAYAECDTLRDLCDINGISKEEFVHGRANIRSMEVFLQSTPDVRQFVWFYGLKDLQISHVGLTKIEGFDNCVNLERLWLQENELTAIQGL
;
A
#
# COMPACT_ATOMS: atom_id res chain seq x y z
N MET A 1 1.47 17.31 -21.28
CA MET A 1 2.16 16.27 -20.49
C MET A 1 1.54 14.94 -20.94
N SER A 2 2.37 13.96 -21.29
CA SER A 2 2.13 13.01 -22.40
C SER A 2 1.18 11.86 -22.06
N LEU A 3 0.14 11.64 -22.88
CA LEU A 3 -0.76 10.47 -22.90
C LEU A 3 -0.03 9.10 -22.94
N ALA A 4 1.28 9.09 -23.23
CA ALA A 4 2.09 7.88 -23.28
C ALA A 4 2.60 7.41 -21.91
N GLN A 5 2.66 8.27 -20.89
CA GLN A 5 3.12 7.88 -19.54
C GLN A 5 2.02 7.18 -18.73
N ASP A 6 0.77 7.63 -18.87
CA ASP A 6 -0.37 7.03 -18.15
C ASP A 6 -0.66 5.59 -18.58
N GLY A 7 -0.52 5.30 -19.88
CA GLY A 7 -0.79 3.95 -20.41
C GLY A 7 0.25 2.89 -20.02
N ASP A 8 1.48 3.29 -19.67
CA ASP A 8 2.53 2.36 -19.21
C ASP A 8 2.35 2.03 -17.72
N ASP A 9 2.06 3.06 -16.92
CA ASP A 9 1.79 2.95 -15.50
C ASP A 9 0.53 2.11 -15.21
N GLU A 10 -0.54 2.29 -15.99
CA GLU A 10 -1.75 1.46 -15.92
C GLU A 10 -1.45 -0.02 -16.21
N LYS A 11 -0.67 -0.31 -17.25
CA LYS A 11 -0.27 -1.69 -17.58
C LYS A 11 0.55 -2.32 -16.46
N ARG A 12 1.47 -1.56 -15.85
CA ARG A 12 2.27 -2.02 -14.72
C ARG A 12 1.40 -2.31 -13.50
N ALA A 13 0.42 -1.45 -13.20
CA ALA A 13 -0.53 -1.69 -12.13
C ALA A 13 -1.39 -2.94 -12.41
N GLN A 14 -1.92 -3.07 -13.62
CA GLN A 14 -2.69 -4.23 -14.05
C GLN A 14 -1.89 -5.54 -13.89
N GLN A 15 -0.62 -5.54 -14.30
CA GLN A 15 0.27 -6.69 -14.16
C GLN A 15 0.55 -6.99 -12.67
N ALA A 16 0.88 -5.97 -11.88
CA ALA A 16 1.14 -6.13 -10.45
C ALA A 16 -0.06 -6.73 -9.70
N TYR A 17 -1.28 -6.27 -9.99
CA TYR A 17 -2.50 -6.82 -9.42
C TYR A 17 -2.71 -8.29 -9.81
N ALA A 18 -2.35 -8.67 -11.05
CA ALA A 18 -2.47 -10.06 -11.50
C ALA A 18 -1.46 -10.98 -10.82
N GLU A 19 -0.20 -10.54 -10.68
CA GLU A 19 0.91 -11.39 -10.26
C GLU A 19 1.14 -11.44 -8.74
N CYS A 20 0.60 -10.48 -7.97
CA CYS A 20 0.86 -10.35 -6.54
C CYS A 20 -0.39 -10.68 -5.70
N ASP A 21 -0.43 -11.86 -5.08
CA ASP A 21 -1.53 -12.26 -4.20
C ASP A 21 -1.68 -11.32 -2.99
N THR A 22 -0.56 -10.92 -2.35
CA THR A 22 -0.61 -10.05 -1.17
C THR A 22 -1.13 -8.64 -1.49
N LEU A 23 -0.91 -8.15 -2.72
CA LEU A 23 -1.51 -6.89 -3.18
C LEU A 23 -3.03 -7.03 -3.36
N ARG A 24 -3.48 -8.17 -3.90
CA ARG A 24 -4.92 -8.47 -4.03
C ARG A 24 -5.58 -8.56 -2.66
N ASP A 25 -5.00 -9.32 -1.74
CA ASP A 25 -5.50 -9.44 -0.37
C ASP A 25 -5.58 -8.06 0.31
N LEU A 26 -4.54 -7.23 0.15
CA LEU A 26 -4.51 -5.86 0.68
C LEU A 26 -5.63 -4.99 0.10
N CYS A 27 -5.90 -5.11 -1.21
CA CYS A 27 -6.99 -4.40 -1.86
C CYS A 27 -8.35 -4.90 -1.34
N ASP A 28 -8.54 -6.22 -1.26
CA ASP A 28 -9.78 -6.84 -0.82
C ASP A 28 -10.15 -6.46 0.62
N ILE A 29 -9.20 -6.50 1.57
CA ILE A 29 -9.46 -6.09 2.97
C ILE A 29 -9.79 -4.60 3.09
N ASN A 30 -9.34 -3.77 2.15
CA ASN A 30 -9.61 -2.33 2.09
C ASN A 30 -10.79 -1.99 1.17
N GLY A 31 -11.49 -2.99 0.63
CA GLY A 31 -12.63 -2.78 -0.28
C GLY A 31 -12.27 -2.10 -1.60
N ILE A 32 -11.01 -2.19 -2.02
CA ILE A 32 -10.49 -1.59 -3.25
C ILE A 32 -10.67 -2.61 -4.38
N SER A 33 -11.52 -2.30 -5.35
CA SER A 33 -11.64 -3.13 -6.55
C SER A 33 -10.39 -3.03 -7.43
N LYS A 34 -10.20 -4.02 -8.32
CA LYS A 34 -9.16 -3.98 -9.34
C LYS A 34 -9.20 -2.69 -10.17
N GLU A 35 -10.38 -2.22 -10.56
CA GLU A 35 -10.53 -0.99 -11.37
C GLU A 35 -10.10 0.24 -10.57
N GLU A 36 -10.48 0.31 -9.30
CA GLU A 36 -10.04 1.38 -8.39
C GLU A 36 -8.54 1.35 -8.15
N PHE A 37 -7.91 0.18 -8.05
CA PHE A 37 -6.46 0.07 -7.97
C PHE A 37 -5.79 0.56 -9.26
N VAL A 38 -6.22 0.03 -10.41
CA VAL A 38 -5.57 0.28 -11.70
C VAL A 38 -5.72 1.72 -12.17
N HIS A 39 -6.89 2.34 -11.95
CA HIS A 39 -7.17 3.69 -12.44
C HIS A 39 -7.28 4.75 -11.33
N GLY A 40 -7.46 4.33 -10.07
CA GLY A 40 -7.83 5.21 -8.96
C GLY A 40 -6.89 5.21 -7.76
N ARG A 41 -5.80 4.42 -7.74
CA ARG A 41 -4.90 4.31 -6.57
C ARG A 41 -4.29 5.62 -6.08
N ALA A 42 -4.13 6.60 -6.97
CA ALA A 42 -3.69 7.96 -6.63
C ALA A 42 -4.65 8.70 -5.68
N ASN A 43 -5.92 8.30 -5.67
CA ASN A 43 -6.99 8.92 -4.91
C ASN A 43 -7.26 8.23 -3.58
N ILE A 44 -6.66 7.06 -3.32
CA ILE A 44 -6.82 6.33 -2.07
C ILE A 44 -6.07 7.07 -0.98
N ARG A 45 -6.80 7.52 0.06
CA ARG A 45 -6.25 8.37 1.13
C ARG A 45 -6.06 7.66 2.45
N SER A 46 -6.87 6.64 2.73
CA SER A 46 -6.84 5.92 3.98
C SER A 46 -6.84 4.43 3.72
N MET A 47 -5.97 3.70 4.40
CA MET A 47 -5.95 2.25 4.39
C MET A 47 -5.72 1.70 5.80
N GLU A 48 -6.37 0.59 6.08
CA GLU A 48 -6.21 -0.17 7.30
C GLU A 48 -5.78 -1.59 6.95
N VAL A 49 -4.76 -2.08 7.66
CA VAL A 49 -4.27 -3.44 7.54
C VAL A 49 -4.31 -4.05 8.93
N PHE A 50 -5.07 -5.14 9.04
CA PHE A 50 -5.24 -5.86 10.29
C PHE A 50 -5.25 -7.36 10.06
N LEU A 51 -4.84 -8.10 11.10
CA LEU A 51 -5.00 -9.55 11.31
C LEU A 51 -4.57 -10.44 10.13
N GLN A 52 -3.50 -11.22 10.35
CA GLN A 52 -3.07 -12.35 9.49
C GLN A 52 -2.69 -12.02 8.03
N SER A 53 -2.77 -10.75 7.63
CA SER A 53 -2.10 -10.23 6.46
C SER A 53 -0.58 -10.24 6.72
N THR A 54 0.17 -10.68 5.73
CA THR A 54 1.63 -10.93 5.88
C THR A 54 2.35 -9.65 6.32
N PRO A 55 3.48 -9.73 7.06
CA PRO A 55 4.28 -8.56 7.42
C PRO A 55 4.91 -7.84 6.21
N ASP A 56 4.77 -8.39 5.00
CA ASP A 56 5.18 -7.73 3.77
C ASP A 56 4.23 -6.56 3.45
N VAL A 57 4.79 -5.36 3.52
CA VAL A 57 4.12 -4.08 3.28
C VAL A 57 4.64 -3.37 2.02
N ARG A 58 5.46 -4.05 1.20
CA ARG A 58 6.07 -3.44 -0.01
C ARG A 58 5.05 -3.00 -1.06
N GLN A 59 3.83 -3.51 -0.97
CA GLN A 59 2.71 -3.18 -1.86
C GLN A 59 2.27 -1.71 -1.69
N PHE A 60 2.61 -1.04 -0.57
CA PHE A 60 2.33 0.39 -0.39
C PHE A 60 3.03 1.30 -1.40
N VAL A 61 4.03 0.79 -2.12
CA VAL A 61 4.68 1.47 -3.25
C VAL A 61 3.68 1.98 -4.30
N TRP A 62 2.51 1.34 -4.42
CA TRP A 62 1.46 1.68 -5.37
C TRP A 62 0.51 2.77 -4.88
N PHE A 63 0.46 3.03 -3.58
CA PHE A 63 -0.54 3.90 -2.94
C PHE A 63 0.06 5.25 -2.54
N TYR A 64 0.67 5.94 -3.51
CA TYR A 64 1.32 7.24 -3.30
C TYR A 64 0.37 8.38 -2.89
N GLY A 65 -0.95 8.17 -3.00
CA GLY A 65 -1.98 9.10 -2.55
C GLY A 65 -2.29 9.05 -1.05
N LEU A 66 -1.77 8.06 -0.31
CA LEU A 66 -2.10 7.82 1.09
C LEU A 66 -1.74 9.00 1.98
N LYS A 67 -2.65 9.30 2.91
CA LYS A 67 -2.51 10.27 4.01
C LYS A 67 -2.59 9.59 5.37
N ASP A 68 -3.38 8.53 5.44
CA ASP A 68 -3.68 7.78 6.64
C ASP A 68 -3.36 6.30 6.42
N LEU A 69 -2.46 5.75 7.22
CA LEU A 69 -2.14 4.34 7.18
C LEU A 69 -2.13 3.76 8.60
N GLN A 70 -2.98 2.77 8.82
CA GLN A 70 -3.00 1.98 10.03
C GLN A 70 -2.62 0.54 9.73
N ILE A 71 -1.61 0.04 10.43
CA ILE A 71 -1.12 -1.34 10.33
C ILE A 71 -1.09 -1.90 11.74
N SER A 72 -1.93 -2.91 11.99
CA SER A 72 -2.10 -3.50 13.32
C SER A 72 -2.04 -5.02 13.26
N HIS A 73 -1.33 -5.68 14.18
CA HIS A 73 -1.28 -7.14 14.27
C HIS A 73 -0.82 -7.89 13.00
N VAL A 74 0.19 -7.36 12.29
CA VAL A 74 0.75 -8.02 11.09
C VAL A 74 2.16 -8.59 11.30
N GLY A 75 2.74 -8.41 12.49
CA GLY A 75 4.09 -8.89 12.80
C GLY A 75 5.21 -8.05 12.15
N LEU A 76 4.97 -6.77 11.90
CA LEU A 76 5.96 -5.88 11.30
C LEU A 76 7.17 -5.72 12.24
N THR A 77 8.38 -6.04 11.77
CA THR A 77 9.63 -5.95 12.57
C THR A 77 10.49 -4.72 12.25
N LYS A 78 10.23 -4.09 11.09
CA LYS A 78 10.93 -2.89 10.60
C LYS A 78 9.96 -1.96 9.89
N ILE A 79 10.22 -0.66 9.98
CA ILE A 79 9.52 0.36 9.19
C ILE A 79 10.24 0.48 7.85
N GLU A 80 9.74 -0.18 6.81
CA GLU A 80 10.28 -0.17 5.44
C GLU A 80 9.15 -0.35 4.40
N GLY A 81 9.38 0.03 3.14
CA GLY A 81 8.38 -0.11 2.07
C GLY A 81 7.39 1.05 1.94
N PHE A 82 7.61 2.14 2.67
CA PHE A 82 6.79 3.36 2.65
C PHE A 82 7.38 4.50 1.79
N ASP A 83 8.44 4.24 1.02
CA ASP A 83 9.22 5.27 0.30
C ASP A 83 8.38 6.11 -0.67
N ASN A 84 7.32 5.53 -1.25
CA ASN A 84 6.41 6.23 -2.16
C ASN A 84 5.21 6.87 -1.47
N CYS A 85 5.01 6.66 -0.17
CA CYS A 85 3.93 7.27 0.61
C CYS A 85 4.26 8.73 0.98
N VAL A 86 4.65 9.53 -0.02
CA VAL A 86 5.13 10.92 0.15
C VAL A 86 4.09 11.88 0.71
N ASN A 87 2.81 11.50 0.66
CA ASN A 87 1.67 12.27 1.16
C ASN A 87 1.21 11.81 2.56
N LEU A 88 1.90 10.87 3.18
CA LEU A 88 1.48 10.27 4.44
C LEU A 88 1.56 11.29 5.59
N GLU A 89 0.44 11.54 6.25
CA GLU A 89 0.30 12.47 7.36
C GLU A 89 0.20 11.74 8.70
N ARG A 90 -0.41 10.55 8.71
CA ARG A 90 -0.70 9.76 9.90
C ARG A 90 -0.33 8.30 9.66
N LEU A 91 0.56 7.78 10.50
CA LEU A 91 1.03 6.39 10.47
C LEU A 91 0.85 5.76 11.85
N TRP A 92 0.02 4.71 11.91
CA TRP A 92 -0.27 3.96 13.12
C TRP A 92 0.26 2.53 12.96
N LEU A 93 1.23 2.12 13.78
CA LEU A 93 1.88 0.80 13.71
C LEU A 93 1.62 -0.02 14.99
N GLN A 94 0.38 -0.06 15.44
CA GLN A 94 -0.02 -0.63 16.73
C GLN A 94 0.18 -2.15 16.73
N GLU A 95 0.49 -2.75 17.88
CA GLU A 95 0.48 -4.23 18.04
C GLU A 95 1.30 -4.98 16.97
N ASN A 96 2.47 -4.43 16.63
CA ASN A 96 3.49 -5.04 15.78
C ASN A 96 4.72 -5.47 16.61
N GLU A 97 5.72 -6.05 15.94
CA GLU A 97 6.97 -6.56 16.56
C GLU A 97 8.17 -5.63 16.31
N LEU A 98 7.92 -4.32 16.19
CA LEU A 98 8.95 -3.31 15.95
C LEU A 98 9.89 -3.23 17.14
N THR A 99 11.18 -3.49 16.91
CA THR A 99 12.23 -3.44 17.95
C THR A 99 13.00 -2.13 17.97
N ALA A 100 12.90 -1.34 16.89
CA ALA A 100 13.53 -0.04 16.75
C ALA A 100 12.68 0.86 15.84
N ILE A 101 12.76 2.17 16.09
CA ILE A 101 12.21 3.18 15.19
C ILE A 101 13.35 3.61 14.25
N GLN A 102 13.18 3.37 12.95
CA GLN A 102 14.14 3.71 11.89
C GLN A 102 13.38 4.02 10.60
N GLY A 103 13.99 4.70 9.62
CA GLY A 103 13.36 4.92 8.32
C GLY A 103 12.15 5.88 8.33
N LEU A 104 11.98 6.64 9.41
CA LEU A 104 11.08 7.80 9.51
C LEU A 104 11.87 9.11 9.36
#